data_AF-A0A524LWP8-F1
#
_entry.id   AF-A0A524LWP8-F1
#
_cell.length_a   1.000
_cell.length_b   1.000
_cell.length_c   1.000
_cell.angle_alpha   90.00
_cell.angle_beta   90.00
_cell.angle_gamma   90.00
#
_symmetry.space_group_name_H-M   'P 1'
#
loop_
_entity.id
_entity.type
_entity.pdbx_description
1 polymer ?
#
loop_
_entity_poly.entity_id
_entity_poly.type
_entity_poly.pdbx_seq_one_letter_code
_entity_poly.pdbx_strand_id
1 'polypeptide(L)'
;NIQLLRRTLMDDWGFKGFVVTDWDATKYMDDAVVCINSGLSIEMPRPHCYKLTSLKDAFEKQEFTEFMLDDVVKRFLRMFFLTGIMGPKKAVGDSKKDIAGHPDLSRRIAEEGMVLLKNDRNLLPIDLENIQTIALLGPNLDVKFGRPQYGGSTAVVPPYEITPLEGITERCKGKVAIISDASKADLAIVIAGLNHDKGMDAESEDRRSFDLPQEQMNMIQNTCRDNPNTIVILISGSPIGMEDWLGDVPALLEAWYPGMEGGKAIANVIFGSTNPSGKLPITFPRKLVDSPAHSEKDTRTYPGNDSFRVYYDEEIYVGYRYFD
;
A
#
# COMPACT_ATOMS: atom_id res chain seq x y z
N ASN A 1 1.53 -26.31 6.45
CA ASN A 1 2.70 -26.67 5.60
C ASN A 1 3.88 -26.93 6.53
N ILE A 2 4.21 -28.21 6.78
CA ILE A 2 5.26 -28.61 7.73
C ILE A 2 6.63 -28.15 7.24
N GLN A 3 6.90 -28.24 5.94
CA GLN A 3 8.18 -27.81 5.38
C GLN A 3 8.44 -26.33 5.66
N LEU A 4 7.45 -25.46 5.39
CA LEU A 4 7.60 -24.03 5.61
C LEU A 4 7.66 -23.67 7.11
N LEU A 5 6.65 -24.07 7.88
CA LEU A 5 6.47 -23.57 9.24
C LEU A 5 7.37 -24.27 10.25
N ARG A 6 7.56 -25.58 10.13
CA ARG A 6 8.38 -26.35 11.07
C ARG A 6 9.83 -26.38 10.63
N ARG A 7 10.11 -26.93 9.45
CA ARG A 7 11.49 -27.15 8.99
C ARG A 7 12.20 -25.83 8.74
N THR A 8 11.71 -25.03 7.79
CA THR A 8 12.40 -23.79 7.39
C THR A 8 12.33 -22.71 8.47
N LEU A 9 11.13 -22.33 8.92
CA LEU A 9 10.98 -21.20 9.84
C LEU A 9 11.52 -21.51 11.25
N MET A 10 11.20 -22.67 11.82
CA MET A 10 11.54 -22.96 13.22
C MET A 10 12.85 -23.71 13.40
N ASP A 11 13.07 -24.78 12.64
CA ASP A 11 14.25 -25.64 12.79
C ASP A 11 15.48 -24.95 12.15
N ASP A 12 15.38 -24.53 10.89
CA ASP A 12 16.52 -23.96 10.14
C ASP A 12 16.82 -22.51 10.53
N TRP A 13 15.81 -21.63 10.55
CA TRP A 13 16.00 -20.21 10.91
C TRP A 13 15.95 -19.95 12.42
N GLY A 14 15.52 -20.93 13.21
CA GLY A 14 15.50 -20.82 14.66
C GLY A 14 14.38 -19.93 15.23
N PHE A 15 13.32 -19.64 14.46
CA PHE A 15 12.25 -18.72 14.88
C PHE A 15 11.61 -19.12 16.21
N LYS A 16 11.57 -18.17 17.16
CA LYS A 16 11.04 -18.35 18.52
C LYS A 16 9.70 -17.67 18.77
N GLY A 17 9.14 -16.98 17.78
CA GLY A 17 7.78 -16.44 17.88
C GLY A 17 6.71 -17.52 17.71
N PHE A 18 5.48 -17.08 17.48
CA PHE A 18 4.34 -17.93 17.17
C PHE A 18 3.82 -17.64 15.76
N VAL A 19 3.10 -18.61 15.18
CA VAL A 19 2.49 -18.48 13.86
C VAL A 19 0.98 -18.39 14.02
N VAL A 20 0.37 -17.43 13.34
CA VAL A 20 -1.08 -17.24 13.30
C VAL A 20 -1.56 -17.44 11.87
N THR A 21 -2.75 -18.01 11.70
CA THR A 21 -3.38 -18.05 10.37
C THR A 21 -3.85 -16.65 9.96
N ASP A 22 -3.94 -16.42 8.66
CA ASP A 22 -4.86 -15.39 8.18
C ASP A 22 -6.32 -15.79 8.50
N TRP A 23 -7.26 -14.86 8.33
CA TRP A 23 -8.67 -15.07 8.62
C TRP A 23 -9.23 -16.24 7.80
N ASP A 24 -9.75 -17.25 8.51
CA ASP A 24 -10.36 -18.44 7.93
C ASP A 24 -9.42 -19.27 7.01
N ALA A 25 -8.10 -19.08 7.06
CA ALA A 25 -7.17 -19.82 6.18
C ALA A 25 -7.17 -21.35 6.42
N THR A 26 -7.63 -21.80 7.59
CA THR A 26 -7.81 -23.23 7.94
C THR A 26 -9.25 -23.71 7.79
N LYS A 27 -10.19 -22.88 7.32
CA LYS A 27 -11.63 -23.20 7.24
C LYS A 27 -11.95 -24.46 6.45
N TYR A 28 -11.18 -24.74 5.41
CA TYR A 28 -11.34 -25.92 4.55
C TYR A 28 -10.36 -27.04 4.87
N MET A 29 -9.65 -26.93 6.00
CA MET A 29 -8.79 -27.97 6.54
C MET A 29 -9.53 -28.69 7.68
N ASP A 30 -9.35 -30.00 7.78
CA ASP A 30 -9.94 -30.81 8.85
C ASP A 30 -8.89 -31.70 9.53
N ASP A 31 -7.71 -31.12 9.81
CA ASP A 31 -6.58 -31.86 10.35
C ASP A 31 -5.82 -31.04 11.39
N ALA A 32 -6.24 -31.17 12.65
CA ALA A 32 -5.58 -30.56 13.81
C ALA A 32 -4.14 -31.06 13.98
N VAL A 33 -3.87 -32.32 13.61
CA VAL A 33 -2.56 -32.96 13.79
C VAL A 33 -1.54 -32.33 12.86
N VAL A 34 -1.90 -32.10 11.59
CA VAL A 34 -1.05 -31.38 10.63
C VAL A 34 -0.75 -29.96 11.09
N CYS A 35 -1.74 -29.26 11.67
CA CYS A 35 -1.54 -27.92 12.22
C CYS A 35 -0.55 -27.93 13.41
N ILE A 36 -0.69 -28.86 14.35
CA ILE A 36 0.23 -29.03 15.50
C ILE A 36 1.65 -29.38 15.00
N ASN A 37 1.75 -30.36 14.11
CA ASN A 37 3.03 -30.80 13.53
C ASN A 37 3.74 -29.67 12.79
N SER A 38 2.98 -28.84 12.08
CA SER A 38 3.51 -27.65 11.39
C SER A 38 3.96 -26.56 12.37
N GLY A 39 3.47 -26.55 13.61
CA GLY A 39 3.75 -25.48 14.59
C GLY A 39 2.79 -24.29 14.51
N LEU A 40 1.62 -24.45 13.87
CA LEU A 40 0.62 -23.39 13.83
C LEU A 40 0.10 -23.10 15.24
N SER A 41 0.27 -21.87 15.71
CA SER A 41 0.02 -21.53 17.13
C SER A 41 -1.37 -20.99 17.40
N ILE A 42 -1.93 -20.20 16.50
CA ILE A 42 -3.26 -19.60 16.65
C ILE A 42 -4.01 -19.69 15.33
N GLU A 43 -5.27 -20.11 15.41
CA GLU A 43 -6.23 -19.98 14.31
C GLU A 43 -7.04 -18.69 14.46
N MET A 44 -7.22 -17.99 13.35
CA MET A 44 -8.01 -16.77 13.25
C MET A 44 -9.17 -16.94 12.27
N PRO A 45 -10.33 -16.32 12.52
CA PRO A 45 -10.70 -15.64 13.77
C PRO A 45 -11.20 -16.60 14.86
N ARG A 46 -11.40 -17.88 14.52
CA ARG A 46 -12.00 -18.89 15.39
C ARG A 46 -11.40 -20.27 15.08
N PRO A 47 -11.53 -21.24 16.01
CA PRO A 47 -11.02 -22.58 15.78
C PRO A 47 -11.76 -23.28 14.63
N HIS A 48 -11.02 -23.71 13.61
CA HIS A 48 -11.53 -24.60 12.55
C HIS A 48 -10.99 -26.00 12.73
N CYS A 49 -9.66 -26.13 12.80
CA CYS A 49 -8.95 -27.39 13.07
C CYS A 49 -8.83 -27.65 14.58
N TYR A 50 -8.53 -26.63 15.39
CA TYR A 50 -8.33 -26.71 16.84
C TYR A 50 -9.64 -26.65 17.64
N LYS A 51 -10.72 -27.20 17.07
CA LYS A 51 -11.94 -27.46 17.85
C LYS A 51 -11.59 -28.41 19.00
N LEU A 52 -12.15 -28.15 20.17
CA LEU A 52 -11.86 -28.94 21.37
C LEU A 52 -12.12 -30.44 21.17
N THR A 53 -13.20 -30.79 20.44
CA THR A 53 -13.54 -32.18 20.11
C THR A 53 -12.46 -32.80 19.22
N SER A 54 -12.07 -32.12 18.12
CA SER A 54 -11.04 -32.61 17.19
C SER A 54 -9.69 -32.82 17.88
N LEU A 55 -9.28 -31.90 18.75
CA LEU A 55 -8.04 -32.03 19.52
C LEU A 55 -8.09 -33.19 20.52
N LYS A 56 -9.21 -33.37 21.23
CA LYS A 56 -9.38 -34.49 22.17
C LYS A 56 -9.35 -35.83 21.45
N ASP A 57 -10.12 -35.96 20.38
CA ASP A 57 -10.20 -37.19 19.61
C ASP A 57 -8.82 -37.58 19.05
N ALA A 58 -8.08 -36.62 18.49
CA ALA A 58 -6.72 -36.86 17.98
C ALA A 58 -5.71 -37.18 19.09
N PHE A 59 -5.83 -36.57 20.27
CA PHE A 59 -4.98 -36.88 21.43
C PHE A 59 -5.26 -38.28 21.98
N GLU A 60 -6.53 -38.66 22.14
CA GLU A 60 -6.93 -39.99 22.61
C GLU A 60 -6.48 -41.10 21.65
N LYS A 61 -6.49 -40.81 20.35
CA LYS A 61 -5.94 -41.69 19.29
C LYS A 61 -4.41 -41.66 19.21
N GLN A 62 -3.73 -40.86 20.03
CA GLN A 62 -2.27 -40.70 20.06
C GLN A 62 -1.67 -40.18 18.74
N GLU A 63 -2.44 -39.38 17.98
CA GLU A 63 -2.00 -38.80 16.71
C GLU A 63 -1.02 -37.63 16.92
N PHE A 64 -1.01 -37.04 18.11
CA PHE A 64 0.03 -36.12 18.58
C PHE A 64 0.29 -36.32 20.08
N THR A 65 1.44 -35.85 20.56
CA THR A 65 1.82 -35.96 21.98
C THR A 65 1.61 -34.65 22.73
N GLU A 66 1.50 -34.73 24.05
CA GLU A 66 1.44 -33.54 24.92
C GLU A 66 2.66 -32.64 24.68
N PHE A 67 3.85 -33.21 24.49
CA PHE A 67 5.06 -32.47 24.17
C PHE A 67 4.93 -31.61 22.90
N MET A 68 4.26 -32.13 21.87
CA MET A 68 4.05 -31.42 20.61
C MET A 68 3.05 -30.27 20.77
N LEU A 69 1.97 -30.50 21.53
CA LEU A 69 1.02 -29.44 21.88
C LEU A 69 1.70 -28.36 22.74
N ASP A 70 2.53 -28.77 23.69
CA ASP A 70 3.31 -27.91 24.57
C ASP A 70 4.24 -26.98 23.78
N ASP A 71 4.93 -27.49 22.74
CA ASP A 71 5.79 -26.65 21.88
C ASP A 71 4.98 -25.51 21.24
N VAL A 72 3.77 -25.81 20.74
CA VAL A 72 2.88 -24.84 20.12
C VAL A 72 2.40 -23.81 21.16
N VAL A 73 1.94 -24.26 22.32
CA VAL A 73 1.44 -23.39 23.40
C VAL A 73 2.55 -22.52 23.99
N LYS A 74 3.75 -23.06 24.21
CA LYS A 74 4.90 -22.32 24.77
C LYS A 74 5.30 -21.13 23.89
N ARG A 75 5.19 -21.25 22.56
CA ARG A 75 5.50 -20.15 21.62
C ARG A 75 4.56 -18.97 21.79
N PHE A 76 3.27 -19.25 21.96
CA PHE A 76 2.27 -18.23 22.22
C PHE A 76 2.45 -17.60 23.61
N LEU A 77 2.62 -18.42 24.65
CA LEU A 77 2.84 -17.94 26.02
C LEU A 77 4.12 -17.10 26.14
N ARG A 78 5.19 -17.44 25.43
CA ARG A 78 6.42 -16.63 25.37
C ARG A 78 6.10 -15.18 24.98
N MET A 79 5.23 -14.96 24.00
CA MET A 79 4.86 -13.61 23.59
C MET A 79 4.00 -12.90 24.63
N PHE A 80 3.19 -13.63 25.40
CA PHE A 80 2.46 -13.04 26.53
C PHE A 80 3.40 -12.54 27.64
N PHE A 81 4.51 -13.26 27.88
CA PHE A 81 5.55 -12.78 28.80
C PHE A 81 6.34 -11.60 28.20
N LEU A 82 6.75 -11.69 26.93
CA LEU A 82 7.54 -10.63 26.27
C LEU A 82 6.78 -9.31 26.14
N THR A 83 5.47 -9.35 25.92
CA THR A 83 4.61 -8.15 25.86
C THR A 83 4.14 -7.68 27.23
N GLY A 84 4.48 -8.41 28.31
CA GLY A 84 4.10 -8.08 29.68
C GLY A 84 2.63 -8.33 30.01
N ILE A 85 1.87 -9.01 29.14
CA ILE A 85 0.46 -9.37 29.36
C ILE A 85 0.29 -10.24 30.61
N MET A 86 1.27 -11.12 30.90
CA MET A 86 1.27 -11.95 32.12
C MET A 86 1.85 -11.24 33.36
N GLY A 87 2.36 -10.03 33.19
CA GLY A 87 2.88 -9.21 34.28
C GLY A 87 1.78 -8.58 35.12
N PRO A 88 2.13 -7.86 36.20
CA PRO A 88 1.14 -7.07 36.93
C PRO A 88 0.43 -6.12 35.97
N LYS A 89 -0.91 -6.07 36.04
CA LYS A 89 -1.71 -5.15 35.23
C LYS A 89 -1.21 -3.73 35.44
N LYS A 90 -0.42 -3.21 34.49
CA LYS A 90 -0.21 -1.78 34.40
C LYS A 90 -1.60 -1.19 34.17
N ALA A 91 -1.99 -0.19 34.96
CA ALA A 91 -3.14 0.62 34.60
C ALA A 91 -2.90 1.05 33.16
N VAL A 92 -3.80 0.68 32.26
CA VAL A 92 -3.80 1.22 30.91
C VAL A 92 -4.11 2.69 31.14
N GLY A 93 -3.05 3.49 31.31
CA GLY A 93 -3.17 4.93 31.46
C GLY A 93 -4.03 5.40 30.31
N ASP A 94 -5.03 6.21 30.63
CA ASP A 94 -6.02 6.74 29.71
C ASP A 94 -5.31 7.08 28.40
N SER A 95 -5.55 6.29 27.35
CA SER A 95 -4.76 6.30 26.13
C SER A 95 -5.10 7.50 25.27
N LYS A 96 -5.21 8.67 25.87
CA LYS A 96 -4.74 9.92 25.29
C LYS A 96 -3.23 9.78 25.11
N LYS A 97 -2.86 8.87 24.21
CA LYS A 97 -1.51 8.73 23.68
C LYS A 97 -1.06 10.13 23.31
N ASP A 98 0.19 10.43 23.57
CA ASP A 98 0.82 11.66 23.16
C ASP A 98 0.73 11.76 21.62
N ILE A 99 -0.36 12.34 21.11
CA ILE A 99 -0.59 12.59 19.67
C ILE A 99 0.34 13.71 19.21
N ALA A 100 0.96 14.45 20.13
CA ALA A 100 1.94 15.47 19.81
C ALA A 100 3.10 14.83 19.03
N GLY A 101 3.25 15.24 17.77
CA GLY A 101 4.28 14.74 16.86
C GLY A 101 3.85 13.60 15.93
N HIS A 102 2.73 12.91 16.15
CA HIS A 102 2.24 11.90 15.18
C HIS A 102 1.88 12.53 13.82
N PRO A 103 1.17 13.68 13.76
CA PRO A 103 1.01 14.41 12.50
C PRO A 103 2.33 14.77 11.83
N ASP A 104 3.30 15.29 12.58
CA ASP A 104 4.57 15.69 12.01
C ASP A 104 5.36 14.49 11.48
N LEU A 105 5.33 13.35 12.17
CA LEU A 105 5.93 12.10 11.70
C LEU A 105 5.22 11.59 10.43
N SER A 106 3.89 11.55 10.42
CA SER A 106 3.11 11.14 9.23
C SER A 106 3.44 12.01 8.03
N ARG A 107 3.54 13.34 8.23
CA ARG A 107 3.88 14.28 7.18
C ARG A 107 5.29 14.04 6.64
N ARG A 108 6.28 13.88 7.52
CA ARG A 108 7.66 13.62 7.13
C ARG A 108 7.81 12.31 6.36
N ILE A 109 7.14 11.23 6.78
CA ILE A 109 7.16 9.96 6.06
C ILE A 109 6.60 10.14 4.64
N ALA A 110 5.49 10.87 4.49
CA ALA A 110 4.92 11.15 3.18
C ALA A 110 5.87 11.99 2.30
N GLU A 111 6.46 13.05 2.85
CA GLU A 111 7.44 13.90 2.14
C GLU A 111 8.68 13.10 1.69
N GLU A 112 9.25 12.28 2.58
CA GLU A 112 10.45 11.48 2.32
C GLU A 112 10.17 10.30 1.35
N GLY A 113 8.92 9.83 1.27
CA GLY A 113 8.47 8.74 0.40
C GLY A 113 8.08 9.15 -1.01
N MET A 114 7.75 10.42 -1.24
CA MET A 114 7.40 10.96 -2.56
C MET A 114 8.57 10.84 -3.56
N VAL A 115 8.26 10.41 -4.78
CA VAL A 115 9.25 10.21 -5.84
C VAL A 115 9.03 11.19 -6.99
N LEU A 116 10.00 12.05 -7.24
CA LEU A 116 10.01 12.93 -8.41
C LEU A 116 10.45 12.12 -9.64
N LEU A 117 9.51 11.75 -10.50
CA LEU A 117 9.73 10.89 -11.67
C LEU A 117 10.19 11.68 -12.90
N LYS A 118 9.72 12.91 -13.05
CA LYS A 118 10.08 13.81 -14.16
C LYS A 118 10.04 15.26 -13.69
N ASN A 119 10.98 16.09 -14.15
CA ASN A 119 11.02 17.52 -13.83
C ASN A 119 11.75 18.31 -14.94
N ASP A 120 11.09 18.45 -16.09
CA ASP A 120 11.64 19.20 -17.21
C ASP A 120 11.62 20.71 -16.91
N ARG A 121 12.64 21.43 -17.41
CA ARG A 121 12.78 22.89 -17.30
C ARG A 121 12.75 23.43 -15.85
N ASN A 122 13.02 22.58 -14.85
CA ASN A 122 12.96 22.92 -13.43
C ASN A 122 11.60 23.51 -13.02
N LEU A 123 10.51 22.92 -13.51
CA LEU A 123 9.15 23.37 -13.19
C LEU A 123 8.81 23.22 -11.69
N LEU A 124 9.38 22.23 -11.03
CA LEU A 124 9.37 22.08 -9.58
C LEU A 124 10.74 22.48 -8.97
N PRO A 125 10.77 23.16 -7.81
CA PRO A 125 9.60 23.63 -7.04
C PRO A 125 8.91 24.86 -7.66
N ILE A 126 7.61 25.01 -7.40
CA ILE A 126 6.79 26.13 -7.85
C ILE A 126 7.21 27.40 -7.10
N ASP A 127 7.55 28.44 -7.85
CA ASP A 127 7.83 29.76 -7.32
C ASP A 127 6.57 30.64 -7.34
N LEU A 128 5.98 30.83 -6.17
CA LEU A 128 4.78 31.65 -5.98
C LEU A 128 5.00 33.15 -6.24
N GLU A 129 6.25 33.63 -6.32
CA GLU A 129 6.54 35.04 -6.62
C GLU A 129 6.40 35.35 -8.12
N ASN A 130 6.49 34.32 -8.97
CA ASN A 130 6.55 34.47 -10.43
C ASN A 130 5.26 34.06 -11.16
N ILE A 131 4.21 33.71 -10.43
CA ILE A 131 2.90 33.32 -10.98
C ILE A 131 1.78 34.04 -10.25
N GLN A 132 0.66 34.25 -10.93
CA GLN A 132 -0.54 34.88 -10.38
C GLN A 132 -1.71 33.91 -10.31
N THR A 133 -1.71 32.86 -11.13
CA THR A 133 -2.81 31.91 -11.28
C THR A 133 -2.33 30.46 -11.37
N ILE A 134 -2.97 29.57 -10.61
CA ILE A 134 -2.80 28.11 -10.71
C ILE A 134 -4.15 27.48 -11.06
N ALA A 135 -4.19 26.64 -12.08
CA ALA A 135 -5.32 25.75 -12.32
C ALA A 135 -5.15 24.46 -11.52
N LEU A 136 -6.14 24.11 -10.68
CA LEU A 136 -6.18 22.83 -9.97
C LEU A 136 -7.25 21.93 -10.58
N LEU A 137 -6.83 20.75 -11.06
CA LEU A 137 -7.71 19.77 -11.69
C LEU A 137 -7.44 18.35 -11.15
N GLY A 138 -8.35 17.43 -11.43
CA GLY A 138 -8.17 16.00 -11.18
C GLY A 138 -9.13 15.42 -10.14
N PRO A 139 -9.48 14.13 -10.28
CA PRO A 139 -10.47 13.48 -9.42
C PRO A 139 -10.00 13.29 -7.99
N ASN A 140 -8.67 13.27 -7.75
CA ASN A 140 -8.10 13.03 -6.42
C ASN A 140 -7.79 14.33 -5.64
N LEU A 141 -8.27 15.49 -6.11
CA LEU A 141 -8.06 16.78 -5.44
C LEU A 141 -8.62 16.82 -4.01
N ASP A 142 -9.84 16.32 -3.82
CA ASP A 142 -10.58 16.44 -2.55
C ASP A 142 -11.02 15.07 -2.01
N VAL A 143 -10.26 14.03 -2.33
CA VAL A 143 -10.54 12.66 -1.89
C VAL A 143 -9.82 12.40 -0.57
N LYS A 144 -10.59 11.92 0.42
CA LYS A 144 -10.08 11.33 1.67
C LYS A 144 -10.13 9.81 1.58
N PHE A 145 -9.00 9.14 1.74
CA PHE A 145 -8.85 7.68 1.62
C PHE A 145 -9.05 6.96 2.97
N GLY A 146 -8.89 7.66 4.09
CA GLY A 146 -9.05 7.07 5.43
C GLY A 146 -10.52 6.79 5.79
N ARG A 147 -11.06 5.65 5.36
CA ARG A 147 -12.45 5.23 5.62
C ARG A 147 -12.49 3.79 6.11
N PRO A 148 -13.51 3.39 6.92
CA PRO A 148 -13.61 2.02 7.39
C PRO A 148 -13.62 1.01 6.25
N GLN A 149 -12.71 0.03 6.27
CA GLN A 149 -12.56 -1.04 5.27
C GLN A 149 -12.30 -0.58 3.83
N TYR A 150 -12.01 0.70 3.60
CA TYR A 150 -11.75 1.19 2.24
C TYR A 150 -10.36 0.76 1.81
N GLY A 151 -10.29 -0.23 0.93
CA GLY A 151 -9.04 -0.89 0.50
C GLY A 151 -8.73 -2.17 1.25
N GLY A 152 -9.52 -2.52 2.27
CA GLY A 152 -9.38 -3.77 3.04
C GLY A 152 -8.97 -3.58 4.50
N SER A 153 -8.33 -4.61 5.05
CA SER A 153 -7.91 -4.76 6.44
C SER A 153 -6.84 -3.75 6.89
N THR A 154 -6.09 -3.18 5.94
CA THR A 154 -5.08 -2.14 6.18
C THR A 154 -5.67 -0.74 6.34
N ALA A 155 -6.96 -0.57 6.06
CA ALA A 155 -7.62 0.73 6.13
C ALA A 155 -7.62 1.29 7.56
N VAL A 156 -7.26 2.58 7.68
CA VAL A 156 -7.29 3.31 8.95
C VAL A 156 -8.16 4.54 8.78
N VAL A 157 -9.03 4.80 9.77
CA VAL A 157 -9.77 6.07 9.86
C VAL A 157 -8.97 7.03 10.74
N PRO A 158 -8.28 8.03 10.17
CA PRO A 158 -7.52 8.99 10.94
C PRO A 158 -8.47 10.00 11.63
N PRO A 159 -7.99 10.75 12.65
CA PRO A 159 -8.79 11.80 13.28
C PRO A 159 -9.16 12.94 12.32
N TYR A 160 -8.36 13.14 11.28
CA TYR A 160 -8.59 14.05 10.17
C TYR A 160 -7.75 13.59 8.98
N GLU A 161 -8.00 14.15 7.80
CA GLU A 161 -7.16 13.95 6.61
C GLU A 161 -7.17 15.26 5.83
N ILE A 162 -5.97 15.75 5.48
CA ILE A 162 -5.77 16.97 4.69
C ILE A 162 -5.69 16.58 3.21
N THR A 163 -6.65 17.03 2.40
CA THR A 163 -6.67 16.73 0.95
C THR A 163 -5.63 17.55 0.20
N PRO A 164 -5.20 17.11 -1.01
CA PRO A 164 -4.36 17.92 -1.88
C PRO A 164 -4.93 19.33 -2.11
N LEU A 165 -6.25 19.45 -2.31
CA LEU A 165 -6.93 20.73 -2.45
C LEU A 165 -6.75 21.61 -1.20
N GLU A 166 -6.98 21.08 -0.01
CA GLU A 166 -6.81 21.82 1.26
C GLU A 166 -5.36 22.28 1.44
N GLY A 167 -4.38 21.38 1.22
CA GLY A 167 -2.95 21.67 1.40
C GLY A 167 -2.39 22.70 0.42
N ILE A 168 -2.73 22.58 -0.88
CA ILE A 168 -2.30 23.53 -1.91
C ILE A 168 -2.99 24.87 -1.72
N THR A 169 -4.30 24.88 -1.42
CA THR A 169 -5.05 26.13 -1.21
C THR A 169 -4.50 26.94 -0.05
N GLU A 170 -4.17 26.30 1.07
CA GLU A 170 -3.57 27.00 2.21
C GLU A 170 -2.22 27.61 1.86
N ARG A 171 -1.40 26.93 1.04
CA ARG A 171 -0.09 27.43 0.62
C ARG A 171 -0.17 28.62 -0.35
N CYS A 172 -1.21 28.67 -1.18
CA CYS A 172 -1.47 29.74 -2.17
C CYS A 172 -2.23 30.95 -1.60
N LYS A 173 -2.83 30.82 -0.41
CA LYS A 173 -3.73 31.82 0.18
C LYS A 173 -3.13 33.22 0.22
N GLY A 174 -3.82 34.16 -0.42
CA GLY A 174 -3.40 35.57 -0.48
C GLY A 174 -2.20 35.88 -1.37
N LYS A 175 -1.70 34.89 -2.14
CA LYS A 175 -0.55 35.02 -3.03
C LYS A 175 -0.92 34.81 -4.50
N VAL A 176 -1.67 33.74 -4.78
CA VAL A 176 -1.98 33.26 -6.13
C VAL A 176 -3.45 32.86 -6.18
N ALA A 177 -4.14 33.16 -7.28
CA ALA A 177 -5.52 32.75 -7.50
C ALA A 177 -5.60 31.29 -7.96
N ILE A 178 -6.53 30.53 -7.39
CA ILE A 178 -6.83 29.15 -7.81
C ILE A 178 -8.05 29.18 -8.74
N ILE A 179 -7.90 28.59 -9.92
CA ILE A 179 -8.96 28.45 -10.92
C ILE A 179 -9.06 26.99 -11.40
N SER A 180 -10.02 26.70 -12.26
CA SER A 180 -10.20 25.38 -12.89
C SER A 180 -9.88 25.35 -14.39
N ASP A 181 -9.66 26.51 -15.01
CA ASP A 181 -9.38 26.64 -16.44
C ASP A 181 -7.86 26.72 -16.68
N ALA A 182 -7.27 25.61 -17.12
CA ALA A 182 -5.84 25.50 -17.37
C ALA A 182 -5.32 26.51 -18.41
N SER A 183 -6.13 26.86 -19.41
CA SER A 183 -5.76 27.78 -20.49
C SER A 183 -5.58 29.23 -20.03
N LYS A 184 -6.09 29.56 -18.84
CA LYS A 184 -6.01 30.90 -18.23
C LYS A 184 -5.06 30.96 -17.04
N ALA A 185 -4.39 29.86 -16.72
CA ALA A 185 -3.46 29.79 -15.58
C ALA A 185 -2.00 29.94 -16.04
N ASP A 186 -1.14 30.45 -15.17
CA ASP A 186 0.31 30.47 -15.40
C ASP A 186 0.92 29.07 -15.26
N LEU A 187 0.28 28.24 -14.42
CA LEU A 187 0.65 26.86 -14.09
C LEU A 187 -0.61 26.00 -13.91
N ALA A 188 -0.58 24.74 -14.33
CA ALA A 188 -1.64 23.78 -14.04
C ALA A 188 -1.11 22.62 -13.18
N ILE A 189 -1.92 22.14 -12.23
CA ILE A 189 -1.62 20.97 -11.42
C ILE A 189 -2.79 20.00 -11.55
N VAL A 190 -2.50 18.77 -12.00
CA VAL A 190 -3.47 17.68 -12.13
C VAL A 190 -3.17 16.63 -11.05
N ILE A 191 -4.13 16.39 -10.15
CA ILE A 191 -4.05 15.30 -9.17
C ILE A 191 -4.82 14.09 -9.70
N ALA A 192 -4.08 13.12 -10.23
CA ALA A 192 -4.60 11.90 -10.84
C ALA A 192 -4.22 10.68 -9.99
N GLY A 193 -4.77 9.52 -10.32
CA GLY A 193 -4.40 8.27 -9.66
C GLY A 193 -5.55 7.29 -9.52
N LEU A 194 -5.38 6.38 -8.56
CA LEU A 194 -6.33 5.34 -8.22
C LEU A 194 -7.07 5.68 -6.94
N ASN A 195 -7.93 4.75 -6.54
CA ASN A 195 -8.59 4.74 -5.25
C ASN A 195 -8.71 3.30 -4.73
N HIS A 196 -9.44 3.13 -3.64
CA HIS A 196 -9.62 1.83 -3.00
C HIS A 196 -10.95 1.14 -3.32
N ASP A 197 -11.58 1.51 -4.44
CA ASP A 197 -12.72 0.79 -4.99
C ASP A 197 -12.26 -0.57 -5.55
N LYS A 198 -13.18 -1.53 -5.62
CA LYS A 198 -12.89 -2.88 -6.15
C LYS A 198 -12.43 -2.83 -7.60
N GLY A 199 -11.33 -3.54 -7.89
CA GLY A 199 -10.67 -3.51 -9.20
C GLY A 199 -9.71 -2.33 -9.39
N MET A 200 -9.49 -1.52 -8.35
CA MET A 200 -8.37 -0.57 -8.20
C MET A 200 -7.41 -1.10 -7.11
N ASP A 201 -6.87 -0.25 -6.23
CA ASP A 201 -5.98 -0.70 -5.15
C ASP A 201 -6.79 -1.16 -3.93
N ALA A 202 -7.29 -2.40 -3.97
CA ALA A 202 -8.10 -2.96 -2.88
C ALA A 202 -7.73 -4.42 -2.57
N GLU A 203 -7.86 -4.80 -1.30
CA GLU A 203 -7.74 -6.20 -0.88
C GLU A 203 -8.75 -7.11 -1.60
N SER A 204 -8.36 -8.37 -1.82
CA SER A 204 -9.16 -9.47 -2.39
C SER A 204 -9.43 -9.44 -3.90
N GLU A 205 -9.12 -8.36 -4.60
CA GLU A 205 -9.29 -8.27 -6.06
C GLU A 205 -8.12 -7.51 -6.67
N ASP A 206 -7.47 -8.11 -7.67
CA ASP A 206 -6.43 -7.42 -8.42
C ASP A 206 -7.01 -6.29 -9.29
N ARG A 207 -6.14 -5.37 -9.71
CA ARG A 207 -6.53 -4.27 -10.58
C ARG A 207 -7.05 -4.77 -11.93
N ARG A 208 -8.10 -4.12 -12.44
CA ARG A 208 -8.70 -4.42 -13.76
C ARG A 208 -7.94 -3.81 -14.94
N SER A 209 -7.14 -2.78 -14.67
CA SER A 209 -6.35 -2.08 -15.67
C SER A 209 -5.02 -1.65 -15.07
N PHE A 210 -3.96 -1.72 -15.89
CA PHE A 210 -2.64 -1.18 -15.59
C PHE A 210 -2.58 0.34 -15.74
N ASP A 211 -3.38 0.89 -16.65
CA ASP A 211 -3.45 2.32 -16.93
C ASP A 211 -4.41 3.04 -15.98
N LEU A 212 -4.31 4.37 -15.94
CA LEU A 212 -5.33 5.20 -15.32
C LEU A 212 -6.67 5.05 -16.05
N PRO A 213 -7.80 5.36 -15.38
CA PRO A 213 -9.07 5.53 -16.08
C PRO A 213 -8.92 6.51 -17.26
N GLN A 214 -9.47 6.15 -18.42
CA GLN A 214 -9.29 6.90 -19.67
C GLN A 214 -9.63 8.40 -19.54
N GLU A 215 -10.64 8.73 -18.73
CA GLU A 215 -11.03 10.12 -18.47
C GLU A 215 -9.91 10.94 -17.81
N GLN A 216 -9.12 10.32 -16.92
CA GLN A 216 -7.96 10.96 -16.30
C GLN A 216 -6.82 11.16 -17.29
N MET A 217 -6.54 10.16 -18.14
CA MET A 217 -5.52 10.30 -19.19
C MET A 217 -5.89 11.42 -20.18
N ASN A 218 -7.14 11.46 -20.62
CA ASN A 218 -7.64 12.54 -21.47
C ASN A 218 -7.55 13.91 -20.77
N MET A 219 -7.83 13.98 -19.47
CA MET A 219 -7.68 15.21 -18.69
C MET A 219 -6.23 15.67 -18.62
N ILE A 220 -5.29 14.77 -18.37
CA ILE A 220 -3.85 15.06 -18.34
C ILE A 220 -3.40 15.63 -19.69
N GLN A 221 -3.69 14.93 -20.78
CA GLN A 221 -3.29 15.34 -22.13
C GLN A 221 -3.91 16.68 -22.53
N ASN A 222 -5.21 16.87 -22.29
CA ASN A 222 -5.88 18.15 -22.58
C ASN A 222 -5.29 19.29 -21.74
N THR A 223 -5.01 19.05 -20.46
CA THR A 223 -4.39 20.06 -19.59
C THR A 223 -3.00 20.43 -20.07
N CYS A 224 -2.17 19.45 -20.48
CA CYS A 224 -0.83 19.71 -21.02
C CYS A 224 -0.88 20.49 -22.34
N ARG A 225 -1.88 20.22 -23.19
CA ARG A 225 -2.10 20.97 -24.43
C ARG A 225 -2.51 22.42 -24.15
N ASP A 226 -3.42 22.62 -23.20
CA ASP A 226 -3.96 23.93 -22.89
C ASP A 226 -2.99 24.76 -22.02
N ASN A 227 -2.11 24.09 -21.26
CA ASN A 227 -1.08 24.70 -20.43
C ASN A 227 0.24 23.88 -20.46
N PRO A 228 1.30 24.37 -21.13
CA PRO A 228 2.58 23.65 -21.20
C PRO A 228 3.35 23.65 -19.87
N ASN A 229 2.89 24.34 -18.84
CA ASN A 229 3.43 24.32 -17.47
C ASN A 229 2.55 23.46 -16.56
N THR A 230 2.30 22.22 -17.00
CA THR A 230 1.51 21.26 -16.23
C THR A 230 2.39 20.40 -15.32
N ILE A 231 1.96 20.24 -14.07
CA ILE A 231 2.51 19.27 -13.12
C ILE A 231 1.44 18.21 -12.89
N VAL A 232 1.81 16.93 -13.01
CA VAL A 232 0.95 15.81 -12.63
C VAL A 232 1.44 15.25 -11.30
N ILE A 233 0.51 15.04 -10.37
CA ILE A 233 0.76 14.38 -9.10
C ILE A 233 -0.10 13.11 -9.08
N LEU A 234 0.54 11.96 -8.91
CA LEU A 234 -0.12 10.67 -8.84
C LEU A 234 -0.35 10.25 -7.39
N ILE A 235 -1.55 9.77 -7.11
CA ILE A 235 -1.93 9.11 -5.87
C ILE A 235 -2.33 7.68 -6.21
N SER A 236 -1.41 6.73 -6.05
CA SER A 236 -1.61 5.32 -6.39
C SER A 236 -0.75 4.40 -5.52
N GLY A 237 -1.20 3.18 -5.24
CA GLY A 237 -0.44 2.22 -4.42
C GLY A 237 0.48 1.31 -5.23
N SER A 238 0.39 1.35 -6.56
CA SER A 238 1.02 0.41 -7.47
C SER A 238 1.41 1.08 -8.79
N PRO A 239 2.27 0.46 -9.62
CA PRO A 239 2.72 1.09 -10.88
C PRO A 239 1.56 1.39 -11.82
N ILE A 240 1.62 2.54 -12.48
CA ILE A 240 0.61 3.02 -13.43
C ILE A 240 1.22 3.04 -14.83
N GLY A 241 0.47 2.56 -15.82
CA GLY A 241 0.85 2.72 -17.23
C GLY A 241 0.85 4.19 -17.65
N MET A 242 2.00 4.65 -18.14
CA MET A 242 2.22 6.06 -18.49
C MET A 242 2.57 6.28 -19.97
N GLU A 243 2.63 5.22 -20.78
CA GLU A 243 3.09 5.31 -22.16
C GLU A 243 2.32 6.33 -23.00
N ASP A 244 1.00 6.41 -22.79
CA ASP A 244 0.11 7.24 -23.62
C ASP A 244 0.14 8.74 -23.28
N TRP A 245 0.69 9.14 -22.13
CA TRP A 245 0.58 10.52 -21.64
C TRP A 245 1.86 11.11 -21.03
N LEU A 246 2.83 10.30 -20.61
CA LEU A 246 4.08 10.77 -19.98
C LEU A 246 4.91 11.69 -20.90
N GLY A 247 4.81 11.48 -22.22
CA GLY A 247 5.48 12.30 -23.22
C GLY A 247 5.10 13.77 -23.13
N ASP A 248 3.83 14.06 -22.83
CA ASP A 248 3.28 15.42 -22.80
C ASP A 248 3.50 16.13 -21.46
N VAL A 249 3.77 15.38 -20.38
CA VAL A 249 3.82 15.90 -19.01
C VAL A 249 5.21 16.47 -18.67
N PRO A 250 5.36 17.78 -18.37
CA PRO A 250 6.65 18.36 -18.00
C PRO A 250 7.20 17.89 -16.64
N ALA A 251 6.33 17.75 -15.64
CA ALA A 251 6.73 17.35 -14.30
C ALA A 251 5.76 16.32 -13.72
N LEU A 252 6.30 15.27 -13.11
CA LEU A 252 5.54 14.15 -12.56
C LEU A 252 6.06 13.78 -11.17
N LEU A 253 5.17 13.82 -10.17
CA LEU A 253 5.43 13.41 -8.80
C LEU A 253 4.55 12.21 -8.43
N GLU A 254 5.16 11.11 -7.98
CA GLU A 254 4.43 10.00 -7.34
C GLU A 254 4.31 10.27 -5.84
N ALA A 255 3.08 10.41 -5.36
CA ALA A 255 2.74 10.71 -3.97
C ALA A 255 2.22 9.51 -3.17
N TRP A 256 2.03 8.36 -3.82
CA TRP A 256 1.46 7.17 -3.20
C TRP A 256 0.09 7.44 -2.55
N TYR A 257 -0.28 6.70 -1.49
CA TYR A 257 -1.33 7.11 -0.56
C TYR A 257 -0.69 7.79 0.66
N PRO A 258 -0.61 9.15 0.69
CA PRO A 258 0.27 9.88 1.60
C PRO A 258 -0.28 10.03 3.04
N GLY A 259 -1.42 9.40 3.36
CA GLY A 259 -2.01 9.40 4.69
C GLY A 259 -2.58 10.75 5.13
N MET A 260 -2.82 10.89 6.44
CA MET A 260 -3.62 11.99 7.00
C MET A 260 -3.05 13.41 6.80
N GLU A 261 -1.74 13.54 6.62
CA GLU A 261 -1.06 14.81 6.38
C GLU A 261 -0.66 14.99 4.90
N GLY A 262 -1.18 14.14 4.02
CA GLY A 262 -0.74 14.02 2.64
C GLY A 262 -0.87 15.29 1.82
N GLY A 263 -1.98 16.02 1.93
CA GLY A 263 -2.13 17.30 1.24
C GLY A 263 -1.08 18.34 1.65
N LYS A 264 -0.69 18.37 2.93
CA LYS A 264 0.36 19.26 3.42
C LYS A 264 1.75 18.80 2.96
N ALA A 265 2.01 17.49 2.95
CA ALA A 265 3.23 16.92 2.42
C ALA A 265 3.40 17.22 0.92
N ILE A 266 2.35 17.03 0.12
CA ILE A 266 2.33 17.36 -1.31
C ILE A 266 2.66 18.84 -1.51
N ALA A 267 1.99 19.73 -0.78
CA ALA A 267 2.27 21.16 -0.84
C ALA A 267 3.73 21.48 -0.46
N ASN A 268 4.25 20.88 0.61
CA ASN A 268 5.64 21.11 1.03
C ASN A 268 6.64 20.70 -0.05
N VAL A 269 6.42 19.58 -0.74
CA VAL A 269 7.30 19.11 -1.82
C VAL A 269 7.20 20.01 -3.05
N ILE A 270 6.00 20.27 -3.56
CA ILE A 270 5.86 21.02 -4.81
C ILE A 270 6.21 22.50 -4.67
N PHE A 271 6.11 23.08 -3.48
CA PHE A 271 6.51 24.47 -3.20
C PHE A 271 7.91 24.58 -2.55
N GLY A 272 8.68 23.48 -2.51
CA GLY A 272 10.09 23.50 -2.11
C GLY A 272 10.37 23.70 -0.62
N SER A 273 9.37 23.56 0.26
CA SER A 273 9.61 23.46 1.71
C SER A 273 10.41 22.19 2.05
N THR A 274 10.21 21.12 1.26
CA THR A 274 10.94 19.86 1.36
C THR A 274 11.41 19.43 -0.04
N ASN A 275 12.64 18.95 -0.16
CA ASN A 275 13.18 18.41 -1.41
C ASN A 275 12.77 16.93 -1.55
N PRO A 276 12.13 16.49 -2.65
CA PRO A 276 11.73 15.09 -2.80
C PRO A 276 12.96 14.16 -2.80
N SER A 277 12.94 13.16 -1.92
CA SER A 277 14.07 12.24 -1.71
C SER A 277 13.75 10.77 -2.01
N GLY A 278 12.47 10.44 -2.25
CA GLY A 278 12.03 9.07 -2.46
C GLY A 278 12.68 8.44 -3.69
N LYS A 279 12.77 7.11 -3.66
CA LYS A 279 13.19 6.25 -4.78
C LYS A 279 12.14 5.18 -4.97
N LEU A 280 11.89 4.80 -6.23
CA LEU A 280 10.94 3.75 -6.55
C LEU A 280 11.40 2.42 -5.89
N PRO A 281 10.56 1.79 -5.03
CA PRO A 281 10.86 0.47 -4.49
C PRO A 281 10.49 -0.67 -5.45
N ILE A 282 9.80 -0.34 -6.56
CA ILE A 282 9.26 -1.27 -7.55
C ILE A 282 9.46 -0.72 -8.97
N THR A 283 9.67 -1.62 -9.94
CA THR A 283 9.79 -1.22 -11.35
C THR A 283 8.43 -0.83 -11.92
N PHE A 284 8.39 0.27 -12.67
CA PHE A 284 7.22 0.69 -13.43
C PHE A 284 7.43 0.23 -14.89
N PRO A 285 6.85 -0.90 -15.32
CA PRO A 285 7.03 -1.36 -16.70
C PRO A 285 6.35 -0.38 -17.66
N ARG A 286 6.88 -0.26 -18.88
CA ARG A 286 6.30 0.64 -19.88
C ARG A 286 4.90 0.19 -20.28
N LYS A 287 4.74 -1.11 -20.54
CA LYS A 287 3.45 -1.79 -20.75
C LYS A 287 3.30 -2.92 -19.76
N LEU A 288 2.05 -3.30 -19.46
CA LEU A 288 1.78 -4.45 -18.60
C LEU A 288 2.45 -5.74 -19.12
N VAL A 289 2.42 -5.95 -20.44
CA VAL A 289 3.02 -7.12 -21.11
C VAL A 289 4.55 -7.17 -21.02
N ASP A 290 5.20 -6.10 -20.57
CA ASP A 290 6.65 -6.11 -20.33
C ASP A 290 6.98 -6.69 -18.94
N SER A 291 6.00 -6.81 -18.04
CA SER A 291 6.18 -7.42 -16.72
C SER A 291 6.41 -8.92 -16.86
N PRO A 292 7.36 -9.54 -16.12
CA PRO A 292 7.64 -10.98 -16.21
C PRO A 292 6.38 -11.84 -16.02
N ALA A 293 5.51 -11.46 -15.08
CA ALA A 293 4.27 -12.19 -14.79
C ALA A 293 3.22 -12.13 -15.92
N HIS A 294 3.38 -11.21 -16.88
CA HIS A 294 2.47 -10.98 -18.02
C HIS A 294 3.17 -11.13 -19.39
N SER A 295 4.45 -11.47 -19.39
CA SER A 295 5.30 -11.51 -20.58
C SER A 295 4.91 -12.66 -21.51
N GLU A 296 4.49 -13.78 -20.92
CA GLU A 296 3.94 -14.91 -21.65
C GLU A 296 2.45 -14.69 -21.93
N LYS A 297 2.00 -15.11 -23.12
CA LYS A 297 0.57 -15.05 -23.48
C LYS A 297 -0.30 -16.09 -22.73
N ASP A 298 0.31 -16.90 -21.89
CA ASP A 298 -0.34 -17.93 -21.08
C ASP A 298 -0.73 -17.35 -19.72
N THR A 299 -1.99 -17.56 -19.32
CA THR A 299 -2.50 -17.11 -18.02
C THR A 299 -1.95 -17.90 -16.85
N ARG A 300 -1.15 -18.97 -17.06
CA ARG A 300 -0.59 -19.81 -16.00
C ARG A 300 0.29 -19.05 -15.00
N THR A 301 0.96 -17.97 -15.42
CA THR A 301 1.85 -17.16 -14.57
C THR A 301 1.07 -16.08 -13.83
N TYR A 302 0.03 -15.54 -14.47
CA TYR A 302 -0.94 -14.66 -13.84
C TYR A 302 -2.24 -14.60 -14.66
N PRO A 303 -3.44 -14.69 -14.04
CA PRO A 303 -3.71 -14.89 -12.61
C PRO A 303 -3.67 -16.36 -12.18
N GLY A 304 -3.15 -17.25 -13.02
CA GLY A 304 -3.21 -18.70 -12.86
C GLY A 304 -4.19 -19.35 -13.85
N ASN A 305 -4.22 -20.68 -13.81
CA ASN A 305 -5.10 -21.48 -14.67
C ASN A 305 -6.37 -21.93 -13.95
N ASP A 306 -7.27 -22.60 -14.68
CA ASP A 306 -8.57 -23.11 -14.18
C ASP A 306 -8.45 -24.10 -13.01
N SER A 307 -7.25 -24.58 -12.69
CA SER A 307 -6.98 -25.42 -11.52
C SER A 307 -6.55 -24.61 -10.28
N PHE A 308 -6.73 -23.30 -10.29
CA PHE A 308 -6.29 -22.36 -9.23
C PHE A 308 -4.80 -22.49 -8.91
N ARG A 309 -3.98 -22.69 -9.95
CA ARG A 309 -2.51 -22.77 -9.83
C ARG A 309 -1.87 -21.61 -10.57
N VAL A 310 -0.91 -20.98 -9.90
CA VAL A 310 -0.05 -19.93 -10.43
C VAL A 310 1.38 -20.48 -10.49
N TYR A 311 2.02 -20.40 -11.66
CA TYR A 311 3.39 -20.88 -11.87
C TYR A 311 4.33 -19.68 -11.94
N TYR A 312 5.27 -19.60 -11.01
CA TYR A 312 6.23 -18.49 -10.94
C TYR A 312 7.40 -18.79 -11.87
N ASP A 313 7.11 -18.80 -13.18
CA ASP A 313 8.04 -19.21 -14.24
C ASP A 313 9.18 -18.21 -14.48
N GLU A 314 9.01 -16.98 -14.02
CA GLU A 314 10.06 -15.98 -13.98
C GLU A 314 11.15 -16.30 -12.94
N GLU A 315 10.92 -17.29 -12.08
CA GLU A 315 11.82 -17.77 -11.03
C GLU A 315 12.38 -16.61 -10.18
N ILE A 316 13.69 -16.32 -10.31
CA ILE A 316 14.39 -15.26 -9.57
C ILE A 316 14.38 -13.91 -10.32
N TYR A 317 13.94 -13.89 -11.57
CA TYR A 317 13.89 -12.71 -12.44
C TYR A 317 12.58 -11.95 -12.22
N VAL A 318 12.45 -11.39 -11.02
CA VAL A 318 11.27 -10.59 -10.61
C VAL A 318 11.66 -9.12 -10.48
N GLY A 319 10.79 -8.22 -10.95
CA GLY A 319 11.01 -6.78 -10.90
C GLY A 319 12.22 -6.38 -11.74
N TYR A 320 13.06 -5.47 -11.24
CA TYR A 320 14.22 -4.96 -11.99
C TYR A 320 15.17 -6.06 -12.50
N ARG A 321 15.27 -7.21 -11.80
CA ARG A 321 16.12 -8.35 -12.22
C ARG A 321 15.73 -8.94 -13.58
N TYR A 322 14.47 -8.77 -14.00
CA TYR A 322 14.00 -9.20 -15.30
C TYR A 322 14.33 -8.19 -16.41
N PHE A 323 14.38 -6.90 -16.06
CA PHE A 323 14.56 -5.81 -17.00
C PHE A 323 16.04 -5.48 -17.26
N ASP A 324 16.92 -5.78 -16.30
CA ASP A 324 18.38 -5.65 -16.39
C ASP A 324 19.01 -6.73 -17.29
#